data_AF-A0A967M5C1-F1
#
_entry.id   AF-A0A967M5C1-F1
#
_cell.length_a   1.000
_cell.length_b   1.000
_cell.length_c   1.000
_cell.angle_alpha   90.00
_cell.angle_beta   90.00
_cell.angle_gamma   90.00
#
_symmetry.space_group_name_H-M   'P 1'
#
loop_
_entity.id
_entity.type
_entity.pdbx_description
1 polymer ?
#
loop_
_entity_poly.entity_id
_entity_poly.type
_entity_poly.pdbx_seq_one_letter_code
_entity_poly.pdbx_strand_id
1 'polypeptide(L)'
;AEKLGGVWADGYVNFGVQVQKELYEFPDWPLPAAAPTFTPGPVMQQYLEDYCDHFDVRPALRLKSSVRSIEPANGGKRGWRILYDQDGETKSETFDFVVIATGLYSEMP
;
A
#
# COMPACT_ATOMS: atom_id res chain seq x y z
N ALA A 1 -7.35 5.65 0.44
CA ALA A 1 -6.22 6.51 0.83
C ALA A 1 -5.94 7.54 -0.27
N GLU A 2 -5.44 8.71 0.11
CA GLU A 2 -5.02 9.79 -0.81
C GLU A 2 -3.61 9.58 -1.36
N LYS A 3 -2.77 8.82 -0.65
CA LYS A 3 -1.37 8.53 -1.00
C LYS A 3 -1.03 7.06 -0.76
N LEU A 4 0.05 6.59 -1.38
CA LEU A 4 0.64 5.28 -1.07
C LEU A 4 1.47 5.35 0.20
N GLY A 5 1.81 4.20 0.79
CA GLY A 5 2.68 4.09 1.96
C GLY A 5 1.98 3.80 3.28
N GLY A 6 0.64 3.87 3.32
CA GLY A 6 -0.17 3.47 4.48
C GLY A 6 0.26 4.19 5.75
N VAL A 7 0.65 3.44 6.79
CA VAL A 7 1.09 4.00 8.09
C VAL A 7 2.23 5.02 7.97
N TRP A 8 3.09 4.92 6.97
CA TRP A 8 4.18 5.87 6.72
C TRP A 8 3.68 7.21 6.16
N ALA A 9 2.60 7.19 5.39
CA ALA A 9 1.98 8.40 4.86
C ALA A 9 1.09 9.11 5.90
N ASP A 10 0.39 8.34 6.74
CA ASP A 10 -0.67 8.87 7.59
C ASP A 10 -0.29 9.00 9.08
N GLY A 11 0.51 8.07 9.62
CA GLY A 11 0.68 7.90 11.08
C GLY A 11 2.09 8.09 11.63
N TYR A 12 3.11 7.94 10.79
CA TYR A 12 4.52 7.93 11.24
C TYR A 12 5.28 9.23 10.95
N VAL A 13 4.60 10.34 10.69
CA VAL A 13 5.26 11.65 10.42
C VAL A 13 6.20 12.08 11.55
N ASN A 14 5.83 11.79 12.80
CA ASN A 14 6.62 12.12 13.99
C ASN A 14 7.40 10.92 14.56
N PHE A 15 7.39 9.79 13.85
CA PHE A 15 8.05 8.55 14.27
C PHE A 15 9.09 8.15 13.23
N GLY A 16 9.78 7.03 13.46
CA GLY A 16 10.75 6.46 12.53
C GLY A 16 10.83 4.96 12.71
N VAL A 17 11.70 4.32 11.93
CA VAL A 17 12.02 2.90 12.15
C VAL A 17 12.61 2.70 13.55
N GLN A 18 12.20 1.63 14.21
CA GLN A 18 12.58 1.35 15.61
C GLN A 18 13.86 0.50 15.73
N VAL A 19 14.27 -0.11 14.62
CA VAL A 19 15.54 -0.85 14.46
C VAL A 19 16.29 -0.31 13.25
N GLN A 20 17.46 -0.87 12.96
CA GLN A 20 18.33 -0.43 11.88
C GLN A 20 17.61 -0.49 10.52
N LYS A 21 17.81 0.55 9.70
CA LYS A 21 17.13 0.77 8.42
C LYS A 21 17.27 -0.41 7.44
N GLU A 22 18.35 -1.16 7.53
CA GLU A 22 18.64 -2.33 6.68
C GLU A 22 17.62 -3.46 6.89
N LEU A 23 16.85 -3.43 7.99
CA LEU A 23 15.76 -4.37 8.27
C LEU A 23 14.40 -3.91 7.74
N TYR A 24 14.31 -2.70 7.20
CA TYR A 24 13.09 -2.08 6.66
C TYR A 24 13.14 -1.84 5.14
N GLU A 25 14.32 -1.90 4.53
CA GLU A 25 14.49 -1.72 3.09
C GLU A 25 14.16 -2.98 2.30
N PHE A 26 13.75 -2.79 1.04
CA PHE A 26 13.66 -3.87 0.06
C PHE A 26 15.08 -4.30 -0.36
N PRO A 27 15.38 -5.61 -0.39
CA PRO A 27 16.73 -6.10 -0.68
C PRO A 27 17.30 -5.68 -2.05
N ASP A 28 16.44 -5.43 -3.02
CA ASP A 28 16.78 -5.00 -4.39
C ASP A 28 16.72 -3.47 -4.58
N TRP A 29 16.34 -2.73 -3.54
CA TRP A 29 16.31 -1.27 -3.54
C TRP A 29 16.67 -0.74 -2.15
N PRO A 30 17.94 -0.79 -1.74
CA PRO A 30 18.33 -0.37 -0.39
C PRO A 30 18.07 1.12 -0.15
N LEU A 31 17.85 1.50 1.10
CA LEU A 31 17.79 2.91 1.51
C LEU A 31 19.13 3.59 1.22
N PRO A 32 19.12 4.89 0.88
CA PRO A 32 20.35 5.63 0.63
C PRO A 32 21.34 5.51 1.79
N ALA A 33 22.63 5.37 1.49
CA ALA A 33 23.67 5.25 2.52
C ALA A 33 23.65 6.43 3.52
N ALA A 34 23.30 7.63 3.04
CA ALA A 34 23.16 8.84 3.84
C ALA A 34 21.92 8.87 4.76
N ALA A 35 20.94 7.97 4.57
CA ALA A 35 19.79 7.89 5.45
C ALA A 35 20.22 7.48 6.88
N PRO A 36 19.69 8.10 7.95
CA PRO A 36 20.03 7.72 9.32
C PRO A 36 19.73 6.26 9.62
N THR A 37 20.55 5.60 10.46
CA THR A 37 20.33 4.21 10.89
C THR A 37 18.93 4.00 11.45
N PHE A 38 18.42 4.98 12.23
CA PHE A 38 17.03 5.06 12.65
C PHE A 38 16.31 6.08 11.77
N THR A 39 15.96 5.65 10.56
CA THR A 39 15.35 6.47 9.52
C THR A 39 13.99 7.05 9.95
N PRO A 40 13.80 8.39 9.87
CA PRO A 40 12.52 9.03 10.15
C PRO A 40 11.41 8.58 9.17
N GLY A 41 10.17 8.58 9.64
CA GLY A 41 9.01 8.17 8.86
C GLY A 41 8.80 8.95 7.56
N PRO A 42 9.01 10.28 7.51
CA PRO A 42 8.97 11.01 6.25
C PRO A 42 9.99 10.53 5.21
N VAL A 43 11.18 10.07 5.66
CA VAL A 43 12.19 9.51 4.76
C VAL A 43 11.76 8.12 4.26
N MET A 44 11.16 7.29 5.13
CA MET A 44 10.58 6.01 4.72
C MET A 44 9.41 6.19 3.74
N GLN A 45 8.55 7.18 3.95
CA GLN A 45 7.46 7.49 3.04
C GLN A 45 8.00 7.89 1.66
N GLN A 46 9.00 8.77 1.60
CA GLN A 46 9.62 9.14 0.33
C GLN A 46 10.27 7.93 -0.35
N TYR A 47 10.97 7.10 0.41
CA TYR A 47 11.57 5.86 -0.10
C TYR A 47 10.54 4.93 -0.76
N LEU A 48 9.33 4.81 -0.20
CA LEU A 48 8.24 4.02 -0.80
C LEU A 48 7.67 4.67 -2.07
N GLU A 49 7.57 6.00 -2.12
CA GLU A 49 7.19 6.72 -3.35
C GLU A 49 8.22 6.49 -4.45
N ASP A 50 9.51 6.64 -4.12
CA ASP A 50 10.63 6.45 -5.05
C ASP A 50 10.69 5.01 -5.57
N TYR A 51 10.47 4.02 -4.70
CA TYR A 51 10.35 2.61 -5.10
C TYR A 51 9.21 2.41 -6.09
N CYS A 52 8.04 3.02 -5.83
CA CYS A 52 6.88 2.90 -6.69
C CYS A 52 7.13 3.48 -8.10
N ASP A 53 7.87 4.58 -8.17
CA ASP A 53 8.30 5.20 -9.43
C ASP A 53 9.40 4.40 -10.14
N HIS A 54 10.39 3.91 -9.40
CA HIS A 54 11.52 3.15 -9.96
C HIS A 54 11.07 1.85 -10.64
N PHE A 55 10.17 1.11 -10.01
CA PHE A 55 9.68 -0.18 -10.50
C PHE A 55 8.37 -0.09 -11.29
N ASP A 56 7.93 1.12 -11.66
CA ASP A 56 6.72 1.37 -12.44
C ASP A 56 5.45 0.72 -11.85
N VAL A 57 5.33 0.77 -10.52
CA VAL A 57 4.15 0.27 -9.80
C VAL A 57 3.04 1.31 -9.83
N ARG A 58 3.38 2.60 -9.95
CA ARG A 58 2.42 3.71 -9.84
C ARG A 58 1.24 3.61 -10.82
N PRO A 59 1.40 3.22 -12.10
CA PRO A 59 0.27 3.07 -13.03
C PRO A 59 -0.74 1.99 -12.63
N ALA A 60 -0.34 1.01 -11.82
CA ALA A 60 -1.23 -0.03 -11.33
C ALA A 60 -2.05 0.41 -10.10
N LEU A 61 -1.72 1.55 -9.48
CA LEU A 61 -2.40 2.03 -8.29
C LEU A 61 -3.69 2.79 -8.64
N ARG A 62 -4.79 2.39 -8.02
CA ARG A 62 -6.05 3.15 -8.02
C ARG A 62 -6.29 3.72 -6.62
N LEU A 63 -5.75 4.92 -6.38
CA LEU A 63 -5.99 5.64 -5.14
C LEU A 63 -7.46 6.08 -5.04
N LYS A 64 -7.87 6.55 -3.86
CA LYS A 64 -9.27 6.96 -3.58
C LYS A 64 -10.32 5.90 -3.93
N SER A 65 -9.90 4.63 -3.91
CA SER A 65 -10.76 3.47 -4.16
C SER A 65 -10.89 2.68 -2.86
N SER A 66 -12.10 2.54 -2.34
CA SER A 66 -12.38 1.83 -1.09
C SER A 66 -13.08 0.50 -1.38
N VAL A 67 -12.41 -0.62 -1.10
CA VAL A 67 -12.99 -1.95 -1.31
C VAL A 67 -14.06 -2.22 -0.24
N ARG A 68 -15.25 -2.61 -0.68
CA ARG A 68 -16.43 -2.89 0.17
C ARG A 68 -16.64 -4.37 0.42
N SER A 69 -16.53 -5.18 -0.63
CA SER A 69 -16.66 -6.64 -0.51
C SER A 69 -15.81 -7.37 -1.52
N ILE A 70 -15.46 -8.60 -1.15
CA ILE A 70 -14.72 -9.56 -1.95
C ILE A 70 -15.48 -10.87 -1.85
N GLU A 71 -16.01 -11.32 -2.98
CA GLU A 71 -16.88 -12.50 -3.05
C GLU A 71 -16.42 -13.43 -4.16
N PRO A 72 -16.63 -14.75 -4.07
CA PRO A 72 -16.39 -15.65 -5.21
C PRO A 72 -17.15 -15.18 -6.46
N ALA A 73 -16.52 -15.34 -7.63
CA ALA A 73 -17.17 -15.00 -8.88
C ALA A 73 -18.44 -15.86 -9.11
N ASN A 74 -19.54 -15.21 -9.50
CA ASN A 74 -20.82 -15.89 -9.72
C ASN A 74 -20.80 -16.81 -10.96
N GLY A 75 -21.69 -17.81 -10.97
CA GLY A 75 -21.95 -18.64 -12.15
C GLY A 75 -20.91 -19.73 -12.41
N GLY A 76 -20.27 -20.27 -11.35
CA GLY A 76 -19.32 -21.38 -11.46
C GLY A 76 -17.95 -21.00 -12.05
N LYS A 77 -17.70 -19.70 -12.25
CA LYS A 77 -16.40 -19.20 -12.69
C LYS A 77 -15.42 -19.14 -11.52
N ARG A 78 -14.15 -19.45 -11.78
CA ARG A 78 -13.07 -19.23 -10.82
C ARG A 78 -12.78 -17.72 -10.70
N GLY A 79 -12.25 -17.32 -9.55
CA GLY A 79 -11.86 -15.93 -9.28
C GLY A 79 -12.80 -15.23 -8.30
N TRP A 80 -12.67 -13.92 -8.24
CA TRP A 80 -13.24 -13.05 -7.23
C TRP A 80 -13.93 -11.86 -7.88
N ARG A 81 -15.07 -11.46 -7.32
CA ARG A 81 -15.76 -10.22 -7.63
C ARG A 81 -15.50 -9.24 -6.50
N ILE A 82 -15.03 -8.06 -6.87
CA ILE A 82 -14.70 -6.96 -5.96
C ILE A 82 -15.71 -5.85 -6.17
N LEU A 83 -16.36 -5.44 -5.09
CA LEU A 83 -17.12 -4.19 -5.03
C LEU A 83 -16.26 -3.11 -4.37
N TYR A 84 -16.16 -1.95 -5.00
CA TYR A 84 -15.41 -0.83 -4.44
C TYR A 84 -16.05 0.51 -4.80
N ASP A 85 -15.90 1.49 -3.92
CA ASP A 85 -16.32 2.86 -4.18
C ASP A 85 -15.16 3.68 -4.72
N GLN A 86 -15.39 4.44 -5.78
CA GLN A 86 -14.44 5.38 -6.37
C GLN A 86 -15.20 6.54 -7.00
N ASP A 87 -14.74 7.77 -6.76
CA ASP A 87 -15.34 9.01 -7.30
C ASP A 87 -16.84 9.15 -6.99
N GLY A 88 -17.29 8.63 -5.84
CA GLY A 88 -18.69 8.67 -5.41
C GLY A 88 -19.58 7.59 -6.00
N GLU A 89 -19.03 6.68 -6.81
CA GLU A 89 -19.77 5.58 -7.44
C GLU A 89 -19.29 4.22 -6.92
N THR A 90 -20.23 3.29 -6.75
CA THR A 90 -19.90 1.88 -6.48
C THR A 90 -19.69 1.14 -7.80
N LYS A 91 -18.49 0.59 -7.96
CA LYS A 91 -18.06 -0.18 -9.14
C LYS A 91 -17.89 -1.65 -8.79
N SER A 92 -17.98 -2.51 -9.80
CA SER A 92 -17.76 -3.96 -9.69
C SER A 92 -16.76 -4.43 -10.73
N GLU A 93 -15.78 -5.23 -10.32
CA GLU A 93 -14.77 -5.79 -11.22
C GLU A 93 -14.40 -7.21 -10.78
N THR A 94 -13.95 -8.05 -11.72
CA THR A 94 -13.59 -9.44 -11.44
C THR A 94 -12.11 -9.68 -11.67
N PHE A 95 -11.48 -10.43 -10.78
CA PHE A 95 -10.06 -10.77 -10.82
C PHE A 95 -9.85 -12.27 -10.57
N ASP A 96 -8.81 -12.84 -11.14
CA ASP A 96 -8.48 -14.26 -10.91
C ASP A 96 -7.96 -14.51 -9.48
N PHE A 97 -7.23 -13.54 -8.93
CA PHE A 97 -6.59 -13.61 -7.62
C PHE A 97 -6.75 -12.30 -6.85
N VAL A 98 -6.70 -12.40 -5.53
CA VAL A 98 -6.78 -11.27 -4.60
C VAL A 98 -5.68 -11.43 -3.56
N VAL A 99 -4.93 -10.35 -3.32
CA VAL A 99 -3.96 -10.25 -2.23
C VAL A 99 -4.47 -9.19 -1.26
N ILE A 100 -4.60 -9.55 0.02
CA ILE A 100 -5.02 -8.61 1.07
C ILE A 100 -3.77 -8.03 1.72
N ALA A 101 -3.61 -6.71 1.60
CA ALA A 101 -2.49 -5.95 2.14
C ALA A 101 -2.97 -4.74 2.97
N THR A 102 -4.06 -4.92 3.73
CA THR A 102 -4.67 -3.83 4.53
C THR A 102 -3.87 -3.48 5.78
N GLY A 103 -2.98 -4.36 6.25
CA GLY A 103 -2.21 -4.16 7.48
C GLY A 103 -3.03 -4.43 8.75
N LEU A 104 -2.34 -4.52 9.89
CA LEU A 104 -2.94 -4.83 11.20
C LEU A 104 -3.44 -3.58 11.95
N TYR A 105 -2.98 -2.40 11.55
CA TYR A 105 -3.27 -1.12 12.22
C TYR A 105 -4.15 -0.21 11.35
N SER A 106 -4.98 -0.80 10.50
CA SER A 106 -5.88 -0.08 9.58
C SER A 106 -7.21 0.31 10.18
N GLU A 107 -7.58 -0.28 11.32
CA GLU A 107 -8.79 0.08 12.05
C GLU A 107 -8.49 1.27 12.94
N MET A 108 -9.32 2.32 12.87
CA MET A 108 -9.33 3.33 13.92
C MET A 108 -10.02 2.73 15.15
N PRO A 109 -9.43 2.86 16.36
CA PRO A 109 -10.03 2.39 17.60
C PRO A 109 -11.39 3.04 17.88
#